data_AF-A0A2G5QRG6-F1
#
_entry.id   AF-A0A2G5QRG6-F1
#
_cell.length_a   1.000
_cell.length_b   1.000
_cell.length_c   1.000
_cell.angle_alpha   90.00
_cell.angle_beta   90.00
_cell.angle_gamma   90.00
#
_symmetry.space_group_name_H-M   'P 1'
#
loop_
_entity.id
_entity.type
_entity.pdbx_description
1 polymer ?
#
loop_
_entity_poly.entity_id
_entity_poly.type
_entity_poly.pdbx_seq_one_letter_code
_entity_poly.pdbx_strand_id
1 'polypeptide(L)'
;MIRPADPAIDEAAAPSRARSARALVQAVRWRTGLSQTDFARAFHIDRTLLEDLEHGDVRPDAALTAYLRVIDHAPDVVREALERAGL
;
A
#
# COMPACT_ATOMS: atom_id res chain seq x y z
N MET A 1 22.54 6.66 -34.62
CA MET A 1 21.48 7.01 -33.65
C MET A 1 20.97 5.71 -33.05
N ILE A 2 21.50 5.33 -31.89
CA ILE A 2 21.05 4.11 -31.21
C ILE A 2 19.68 4.42 -30.63
N ARG A 3 18.64 3.72 -31.12
CA ARG A 3 17.32 3.71 -30.46
C ARG A 3 17.57 3.25 -29.02
N PRO A 4 17.14 4.00 -27.98
CA PRO A 4 17.16 3.45 -26.63
C PRO A 4 16.37 2.15 -26.71
N ALA A 5 16.96 1.06 -26.21
CA ALA A 5 16.28 -0.21 -26.10
C ALA A 5 14.92 0.06 -25.45
N ASP A 6 13.85 -0.26 -26.17
CA ASP A 6 12.51 -0.36 -25.60
C ASP A 6 12.68 -1.27 -24.37
N PRO A 7 12.57 -0.75 -23.13
CA PRO A 7 12.77 -1.59 -21.97
C PRO A 7 11.76 -2.71 -22.11
N ALA A 8 12.25 -3.94 -22.14
CA ALA A 8 11.40 -5.12 -22.18
C ALA A 8 10.30 -4.90 -21.15
N ILE A 9 9.05 -4.81 -21.62
CA ILE A 9 7.86 -4.86 -20.78
C ILE A 9 8.02 -6.13 -19.99
N ASP A 10 8.57 -6.00 -18.80
CA ASP A 10 8.93 -7.11 -17.96
C ASP A 10 7.62 -7.85 -17.70
N GLU A 11 7.40 -8.96 -18.40
CA GLU A 11 6.14 -9.73 -18.33
C GLU A 11 5.91 -10.22 -16.88
N ALA A 12 6.99 -10.26 -16.08
CA ALA A 12 6.99 -10.43 -14.64
C ALA A 12 6.27 -9.29 -13.87
N ALA A 13 6.34 -8.04 -14.34
CA ALA A 13 5.71 -6.88 -13.75
C ALA A 13 4.27 -6.68 -14.29
N ALA A 14 3.40 -7.67 -14.12
CA ALA A 14 1.98 -7.62 -14.54
C ALA A 14 1.30 -6.25 -14.20
N PRO A 15 1.12 -5.31 -15.16
CA PRO A 15 0.75 -3.93 -14.87
C PRO A 15 -0.64 -3.79 -14.25
N SER A 16 -1.54 -4.70 -14.61
CA SER A 16 -2.88 -4.78 -14.02
C SER A 16 -2.81 -5.08 -12.53
N ARG A 17 -1.92 -5.98 -12.09
CA ARG A 17 -1.74 -6.30 -10.67
C ARG A 17 -1.13 -5.14 -9.89
N ALA A 18 -0.18 -4.40 -10.46
CA ALA A 18 0.36 -3.19 -9.83
C ALA A 18 -0.72 -2.12 -9.66
N ARG A 19 -1.53 -1.89 -10.70
CA ARG A 19 -2.70 -1.00 -10.64
C ARG A 19 -3.70 -1.45 -9.57
N SER A 20 -4.00 -2.74 -9.48
CA SER A 20 -4.87 -3.29 -8.43
C SER A 20 -4.30 -3.10 -7.02
N ALA A 21 -3.00 -3.29 -6.84
CA ALA A 21 -2.34 -3.10 -5.55
C ALA A 21 -2.37 -1.63 -5.11
N ARG A 22 -2.02 -0.71 -6.00
CA ARG A 22 -2.15 0.74 -5.79
C ARG A 22 -3.59 1.12 -5.44
N ALA A 23 -4.56 0.62 -6.21
CA ALA A 23 -5.97 0.91 -5.98
C ALA A 23 -6.45 0.39 -4.61
N LEU A 24 -5.98 -0.79 -4.17
CA LEU A 24 -6.28 -1.32 -2.85
C LEU A 24 -5.80 -0.36 -1.74
N VAL A 25 -4.53 0.03 -1.77
CA VAL A 25 -3.91 0.89 -0.74
C VAL A 25 -4.65 2.23 -0.65
N GLN A 26 -4.89 2.87 -1.79
CA GLN A 26 -5.60 4.15 -1.86
C GLN A 26 -7.05 4.01 -1.35
N ALA A 27 -7.76 2.94 -1.73
CA ALA A 27 -9.14 2.71 -1.31
C ALA A 27 -9.28 2.43 0.19
N VAL A 28 -8.33 1.70 0.79
CA VAL A 28 -8.29 1.46 2.24
C VAL A 28 -8.11 2.78 2.96
N ARG A 29 -7.10 3.59 2.58
CA ARG A 29 -6.83 4.88 3.23
C ARG A 29 -7.98 5.87 3.07
N TRP A 30 -8.58 5.96 1.88
CA TRP A 30 -9.70 6.86 1.65
C TRP A 30 -10.87 6.56 2.59
N ARG A 31 -11.15 5.29 2.87
CA ARG A 31 -12.22 4.90 3.78
C ARG A 31 -11.96 5.21 5.24
N THR A 32 -10.70 5.34 5.66
CA THR A 32 -10.38 5.80 7.01
C THR A 32 -10.50 7.33 7.16
N GLY A 33 -10.57 8.08 6.06
CA GLY A 33 -10.61 9.55 6.08
C GLY A 33 -9.32 10.22 6.56
N LEU A 34 -8.23 9.45 6.66
CA LEU A 34 -6.94 9.95 7.17
C LEU A 34 -6.06 10.51 6.06
N SER A 35 -5.24 11.51 6.41
CA SER A 35 -4.12 11.91 5.56
C SER A 35 -3.14 10.75 5.39
N GLN A 36 -2.26 10.80 4.37
CA GLN A 36 -1.25 9.76 4.17
C GLN A 36 -0.34 9.61 5.40
N THR A 37 0.12 10.73 5.98
CA THR A 37 0.96 10.73 7.19
C THR A 37 0.22 10.15 8.40
N ASP A 38 -1.06 10.51 8.59
CA ASP A 38 -1.83 10.02 9.73
C ASP A 38 -2.18 8.54 9.57
N PHE A 39 -2.44 8.08 8.35
CA PHE A 39 -2.65 6.66 8.05
C PHE A 39 -1.38 5.84 8.32
N ALA A 40 -0.23 6.30 7.82
CA ALA A 40 1.07 5.66 8.06
C ALA A 40 1.34 5.50 9.57
N ARG A 41 1.11 6.57 10.34
CA ARG A 41 1.28 6.56 11.80
C ARG A 41 0.27 5.66 12.52
N ALA A 42 -1.02 5.80 12.20
CA ALA A 42 -2.08 5.06 12.88
C ALA A 42 -1.99 3.55 12.69
N PHE A 43 -1.40 3.10 11.57
CA PHE A 43 -1.32 1.69 11.21
C PHE A 43 0.12 1.15 11.18
N HIS A 44 1.10 1.89 11.67
CA HIS A 44 2.51 1.45 11.71
C HIS A 44 3.06 0.99 10.37
N ILE A 45 2.71 1.73 9.31
CA ILE A 45 3.24 1.52 7.96
C ILE A 45 4.27 2.61 7.71
N ASP A 46 5.45 2.22 7.24
CA ASP A 46 6.47 3.19 6.86
C ASP A 46 5.92 4.18 5.80
N ARG A 47 6.12 5.47 6.02
CA ARG A 47 5.53 6.51 5.16
C ARG A 47 6.08 6.45 3.74
N THR A 48 7.38 6.20 3.58
CA THR A 48 8.02 6.11 2.27
C THR A 48 7.51 4.88 1.52
N LEU A 49 7.40 3.74 2.21
CA LEU A 49 6.79 2.54 1.65
C LEU A 49 5.34 2.79 1.22
N LEU A 50 4.54 3.47 2.05
CA LEU A 50 3.16 3.82 1.71
C LEU A 50 3.09 4.71 0.46
N GLU A 51 4.00 5.68 0.34
CA GLU A 51 4.11 6.55 -0.82
C GLU A 51 4.46 5.76 -2.09
N ASP A 52 5.47 4.89 -2.05
CA ASP A 52 5.89 4.05 -3.18
C ASP A 52 4.75 3.11 -3.63
N LEU A 53 3.98 2.57 -2.67
CA LEU A 53 2.81 1.73 -2.94
C LEU A 53 1.66 2.51 -3.59
N GLU A 54 1.39 3.74 -3.13
CA GLU A 54 0.35 4.60 -3.69
C GLU A 54 0.73 5.18 -5.06
N HIS A 55 2.02 5.28 -5.38
CA HIS A 55 2.51 5.58 -6.72
C HIS A 55 2.53 4.34 -7.62
N GLY A 56 2.68 3.16 -7.03
CA GLY A 56 2.77 1.88 -7.73
C GLY A 56 4.18 1.49 -8.14
N ASP A 57 5.19 2.12 -7.52
CA ASP A 57 6.61 1.85 -7.73
C ASP A 57 7.00 0.50 -7.12
N VAL A 58 6.32 0.10 -6.03
CA VAL A 58 6.48 -1.20 -5.38
C VAL A 58 5.14 -1.90 -5.19
N ARG A 59 5.20 -3.21 -4.89
CA ARG A 59 4.02 -4.04 -4.62
C ARG A 59 4.01 -4.42 -3.14
N PRO A 60 2.84 -4.43 -2.48
CA PRO A 60 2.73 -4.96 -1.14
C PRO A 60 3.01 -6.47 -1.20
N ASP A 61 3.76 -6.97 -0.24
CA ASP A 61 3.93 -8.41 -0.07
C ASP A 61 2.63 -9.05 0.46
N ALA A 62 2.66 -10.37 0.69
CA ALA A 62 1.48 -11.09 1.17
C ALA A 62 1.02 -10.62 2.56
N ALA A 63 1.96 -10.27 3.46
CA ALA A 63 1.65 -9.86 4.82
C ALA A 63 1.00 -8.47 4.84
N LEU A 64 1.60 -7.50 4.13
CA LEU A 64 1.05 -6.16 4.00
C LEU A 64 -0.28 -6.17 3.26
N THR A 65 -0.45 -7.03 2.24
CA THR A 65 -1.75 -7.19 1.55
C THR A 65 -2.82 -7.71 2.51
N ALA A 66 -2.51 -8.70 3.34
CA ALA A 66 -3.45 -9.21 4.34
C ALA A 66 -3.77 -8.13 5.38
N TYR A 67 -2.76 -7.42 5.87
CA TYR A 67 -2.92 -6.37 6.85
C TYR A 67 -3.80 -5.22 6.34
N LEU A 68 -3.56 -4.74 5.12
CA LEU A 68 -4.39 -3.72 4.48
C LEU A 68 -5.85 -4.16 4.37
N ARG A 69 -6.12 -5.43 4.06
CA ARG A 69 -7.50 -5.97 4.05
C ARG A 69 -8.13 -6.01 5.44
N VAL A 70 -7.35 -6.29 6.48
CA VAL A 70 -7.87 -6.26 7.87
C VAL A 70 -8.21 -4.82 8.28
N ILE A 71 -7.33 -3.86 8.00
CA ILE A 71 -7.60 -2.42 8.19
C ILE A 71 -8.88 -2.03 7.44
N ASP A 72 -9.04 -2.53 6.23
CA ASP A 72 -10.18 -2.23 5.37
C ASP A 72 -11.54 -2.59 5.96
N HIS A 73 -11.57 -3.71 6.67
CA HIS A 73 -12.78 -4.28 7.25
C HIS A 73 -13.03 -3.78 8.68
N ALA A 74 -11.97 -3.51 9.45
CA ALA A 74 -12.07 -3.18 10.87
C ALA A 74 -10.97 -2.21 11.32
N PRO A 75 -10.94 -0.97 10.80
CA PRO A 75 -9.86 -0.02 11.06
C PRO A 75 -9.76 0.34 12.56
N ASP A 76 -10.90 0.46 13.24
CA ASP A 76 -10.96 0.83 14.66
C ASP A 76 -10.41 -0.29 15.57
N VAL A 77 -10.71 -1.54 15.23
CA VAL A 77 -10.21 -2.72 15.94
C VAL A 77 -8.70 -2.84 15.79
N VAL A 78 -8.19 -2.59 14.59
CA VAL A 78 -6.74 -2.59 14.34
C VAL A 78 -6.04 -1.49 15.16
N ARG A 79 -6.58 -0.27 15.15
CA ARG A 79 -6.03 0.84 15.95
C ARG A 79 -6.00 0.50 17.44
N GLU A 80 -7.11 -0.01 17.98
CA GLU A 80 -7.18 -0.42 19.38
C GLU A 80 -6.17 -1.53 19.71
N ALA A 81 -5.98 -2.50 18.81
CA ALA A 81 -5.00 -3.57 19.00
C ALA A 81 -3.56 -3.03 19.02
N LEU A 82 -3.22 -2.08 18.14
CA LEU A 82 -1.90 -1.46 18.08
C LEU A 82 -1.63 -0.61 19.33
N GLU A 83 -2.60 0.19 19.77
CA GLU A 83 -2.53 0.97 21.01
C GLU A 83 -2.28 0.07 22.23
N ARG A 84 -3.00 -1.06 22.33
CA ARG A 84 -2.80 -2.06 23.40
C ARG A 84 -1.45 -2.74 23.33
N ALA A 85 -0.90 -2.91 22.13
CA ALA A 85 0.45 -3.45 21.92
C ALA A 85 1.56 -2.43 22.23
N GLY A 86 1.23 -1.16 22.48
CA GLY A 86 2.19 -0.10 22.71
C GLY A 86 2.93 0.34 21.45
N LEU A 87 2.29 0.12 20.28
CA LEU A 87 2.76 0.59 18.99
C LEU A 87 2.16 1.97 18.74
#